data_AF-W2RDP6-F1
#
_entry.id   AF-W2RDP6-F1
#
_cell.length_a   1.000
_cell.length_b   1.000
_cell.length_c   1.000
_cell.angle_alpha   90.00
_cell.angle_beta   90.00
_cell.angle_gamma   90.00
#
_symmetry.space_group_name_H-M   'P 1'
#
loop_
_entity.id
_entity.type
_entity.pdbx_description
1 polymer ?
#
loop_
_entity_poly.entity_id
_entity_poly.type
_entity_poly.pdbx_seq_one_letter_code
_entity_poly.pdbx_strand_id
1 'polypeptide(L)'
;MGKNVRARVLAAAEVGDNWRQVAAHNGVAVETARGWVRRAKRLGDFTPAPDKRGGAHNRKLKPAKVAFLEESLEENCYLTLEQMRRCCSTALTSTSRPRLCELT
;
A
#
# COMPACT_ATOMS: atom_id res chain seq x y z
N MET A 1 -20.67 25.31 2.13
CA MET A 1 -20.14 24.24 3.01
C MET A 1 -20.58 22.85 2.51
N GLY A 2 -19.80 22.22 1.64
CA GLY A 2 -20.02 20.82 1.25
C GLY A 2 -19.55 19.88 2.38
N LYS A 3 -20.46 19.53 3.29
CA LYS A 3 -20.12 18.76 4.50
C LYS A 3 -19.80 17.30 4.13
N ASN A 4 -18.56 16.84 4.39
CA ASN A 4 -18.13 15.46 4.21
C ASN A 4 -19.13 14.46 4.85
N VAL A 5 -19.98 13.84 4.03
CA VAL A 5 -21.03 12.93 4.51
C VAL A 5 -20.42 11.71 5.19
N ARG A 6 -19.35 11.16 4.61
CA ARG A 6 -18.58 10.04 5.16
C ARG A 6 -18.07 10.33 6.57
N ALA A 7 -17.56 11.53 6.82
CA ALA A 7 -17.08 11.95 8.14
C ALA A 7 -18.20 11.90 9.19
N ARG A 8 -19.40 12.39 8.85
CA ARG A 8 -20.55 12.41 9.76
C ARG A 8 -21.05 11.00 10.10
N VAL A 9 -21.08 10.11 9.11
CA VAL A 9 -21.46 8.71 9.30
C VAL A 9 -20.43 7.98 10.17
N LEU A 10 -19.13 8.24 9.95
CA LEU A 10 -18.05 7.62 10.72
C LEU A 10 -18.00 8.13 12.17
N ALA A 11 -18.17 9.43 12.40
CA ALA A 11 -18.24 10.01 13.75
C ALA A 11 -19.42 9.44 14.56
N ALA A 12 -20.59 9.31 13.96
CA ALA A 12 -21.73 8.66 14.61
C ALA A 12 -21.43 7.18 14.94
N ALA A 13 -20.72 6.48 14.05
CA ALA A 13 -20.36 5.09 14.29
C ALA A 13 -19.25 4.91 15.36
N GLU A 14 -18.41 5.92 15.56
CA GLU A 14 -17.37 5.95 16.60
C GLU A 14 -17.98 6.13 17.99
N VAL A 15 -18.94 7.04 18.13
CA VAL A 15 -19.66 7.31 19.39
C VAL A 15 -20.67 6.19 19.74
N GLY A 16 -21.04 5.35 18.76
CA GLY A 16 -22.01 4.27 18.94
C GLY A 16 -23.46 4.66 18.63
N ASP A 17 -23.67 5.83 18.05
CA ASP A 17 -24.97 6.33 17.61
C ASP A 17 -25.52 5.59 16.37
N ASN A 18 -26.79 5.88 16.06
CA ASN A 18 -27.49 5.33 14.89
C ASN A 18 -26.98 5.91 13.55
N TRP A 19 -25.77 5.51 13.14
CA TRP A 19 -25.14 5.89 11.87
C TRP A 19 -25.99 5.59 10.62
N ARG A 20 -26.91 4.62 10.69
CA ARG A 20 -27.88 4.31 9.61
C ARG A 20 -28.83 5.47 9.34
N GLN A 21 -29.34 6.08 10.42
CA GLN A 21 -30.23 7.24 10.34
C GLN A 21 -29.47 8.45 9.80
N VAL A 22 -28.22 8.65 10.24
CA VAL A 22 -27.33 9.69 9.71
C VAL A 22 -27.08 9.49 8.22
N ALA A 23 -26.84 8.27 7.75
CA ALA A 23 -26.66 7.98 6.33
C ALA A 23 -27.92 8.30 5.50
N ALA A 24 -29.09 7.85 5.96
CA ALA A 24 -30.37 8.09 5.30
C ALA A 24 -30.68 9.59 5.19
N HIS A 25 -30.49 10.35 6.28
CA HIS A 25 -30.68 11.81 6.29
C HIS A 25 -29.73 12.53 5.31
N ASN A 26 -28.57 11.95 5.00
CA ASN A 26 -27.61 12.53 4.07
C ASN A 26 -27.70 11.95 2.65
N GLY A 27 -28.73 11.14 2.35
CA GLY A 27 -28.94 10.56 1.02
C GLY A 27 -27.91 9.50 0.61
N VAL A 28 -27.21 8.89 1.57
CA VAL A 28 -26.25 7.80 1.28
C VAL A 28 -26.94 6.46 1.49
N ALA A 29 -26.80 5.57 0.51
CA ALA A 29 -27.28 4.19 0.61
C ALA A 29 -26.71 3.50 1.87
N VAL A 30 -27.58 2.81 2.60
CA VAL A 30 -27.23 2.19 3.89
C VAL A 30 -26.11 1.16 3.72
N GLU A 31 -26.07 0.47 2.59
CA GLU A 31 -25.06 -0.53 2.24
C GLU A 31 -23.67 0.11 2.09
N THR A 32 -23.61 1.28 1.46
CA THR A 32 -22.37 2.05 1.29
C THR A 32 -21.85 2.54 2.63
N ALA A 33 -22.73 3.13 3.45
CA ALA A 33 -22.41 3.55 4.81
C ALA A 33 -21.94 2.36 5.67
N ARG A 34 -22.60 1.21 5.55
CA ARG A 34 -22.21 -0.04 6.23
C ARG A 34 -20.80 -0.48 5.81
N GLY A 35 -20.44 -0.34 4.54
CA GLY A 35 -19.10 -0.60 4.03
C GLY A 35 -18.03 0.26 4.71
N TRP A 36 -18.29 1.57 4.85
CA TRP A 36 -17.40 2.49 5.55
C TRP A 36 -17.23 2.12 7.02
N VAL A 37 -18.33 1.90 7.75
CA VAL A 37 -18.29 1.55 9.18
C VAL A 37 -17.59 0.22 9.43
N ARG A 38 -17.85 -0.81 8.62
CA ARG A 38 -17.17 -2.11 8.75
C ARG A 38 -15.66 -1.99 8.52
N ARG A 39 -15.25 -1.19 7.53
CA ARG A 39 -13.84 -0.92 7.26
C ARG A 39 -13.19 -0.17 8.42
N ALA A 40 -13.84 0.87 8.92
CA ALA A 40 -13.35 1.67 10.04
C ALA A 40 -13.16 0.82 11.31
N LYS A 41 -14.19 0.03 11.67
CA LYS A 41 -14.12 -0.91 12.80
C LYS A 41 -13.00 -1.95 12.67
N ARG A 42 -12.76 -2.46 11.44
CA ARG A 42 -11.68 -3.42 11.18
C ARG A 42 -10.29 -2.80 11.31
N LEU A 43 -10.12 -1.55 10.88
CA LEU A 43 -8.84 -0.85 10.91
C LEU A 43 -8.58 -0.12 12.23
N GLY A 44 -9.62 0.09 13.05
CA GLY A 44 -9.57 0.97 14.22
C GLY A 44 -9.46 2.46 13.87
N ASP A 45 -9.72 2.82 12.62
CA ASP A 45 -9.55 4.17 12.10
C ASP A 45 -10.87 4.69 11.51
N PHE A 46 -11.41 5.73 12.15
CA PHE A 46 -12.65 6.42 11.76
C PHE A 46 -12.39 7.68 10.93
N THR A 47 -11.13 7.91 10.54
CA THR A 47 -10.77 9.04 9.68
C THR A 47 -11.44 8.89 8.30
N PRO A 48 -12.12 9.94 7.80
CA PRO A 48 -12.76 9.92 6.48
C PRO A 48 -11.71 10.07 5.36
N ALA A 49 -10.93 9.01 5.14
CA ALA A 49 -10.00 8.96 4.02
C ALA A 49 -10.74 8.55 2.73
N PRO A 50 -10.47 9.19 1.58
CA PRO A 50 -10.91 8.68 0.30
C PRO A 50 -10.28 7.32 0.05
N ASP A 51 -11.05 6.38 -0.48
CA ASP A 51 -10.50 5.08 -0.86
C ASP A 51 -9.49 5.30 -1.99
N LYS A 52 -8.27 4.76 -1.84
CA LYS A 52 -7.26 4.82 -2.91
C LYS A 52 -7.82 4.11 -4.14
N ARG A 53 -8.11 4.87 -5.19
CA ARG A 53 -8.56 4.36 -6.49
C ARG A 53 -7.33 4.22 -7.40
N GLY A 54 -7.12 3.02 -7.93
CA GLY A 54 -5.96 2.72 -8.78
C GLY A 54 -4.66 2.50 -7.99
N GLY A 55 -3.62 2.08 -8.71
CA GLY A 55 -2.30 1.76 -8.16
C GLY A 55 -1.63 0.62 -8.93
N ALA A 56 -0.30 0.56 -8.88
CA ALA A 56 0.47 -0.48 -9.54
C ALA A 56 0.30 -1.82 -8.82
N HIS A 57 -0.55 -2.71 -9.36
CA HIS A 57 -0.83 -4.03 -8.79
C HIS A 57 0.31 -5.04 -9.04
N ASN A 58 1.10 -4.87 -10.10
CA ASN A 58 2.13 -5.84 -10.50
C ASN A 58 3.53 -5.21 -10.52
N ARG A 59 4.05 -4.90 -9.33
CA ARG A 59 5.40 -4.35 -9.17
C ARG A 59 6.45 -5.43 -9.44
N LYS A 60 7.19 -5.30 -10.56
CA LYS A 60 8.36 -6.13 -10.88
C LYS A 60 9.47 -6.01 -9.82
N LEU A 61 9.54 -4.84 -9.20
CA LEU A 61 10.50 -4.50 -8.16
C LEU A 61 9.88 -4.77 -6.79
N LYS A 62 10.22 -5.92 -6.21
CA LYS A 62 9.84 -6.30 -4.84
C LYS A 62 10.80 -5.66 -3.84
N PRO A 63 10.41 -5.41 -2.58
CA PRO A 63 11.30 -4.84 -1.57
C PRO A 63 12.64 -5.59 -1.42
N ALA A 64 12.61 -6.92 -1.47
CA ALA A 64 13.84 -7.74 -1.43
C ALA A 64 14.79 -7.48 -2.60
N LYS A 65 14.27 -7.16 -3.79
CA LYS A 65 15.11 -6.78 -4.94
C LYS A 65 15.68 -5.38 -4.78
N VAL A 66 14.95 -4.46 -4.13
CA VAL A 66 15.43 -3.10 -3.84
C VAL A 66 16.60 -3.16 -2.88
N ALA A 67 16.43 -3.85 -1.74
CA ALA A 67 17.49 -3.98 -0.74
C ALA A 67 18.77 -4.60 -1.32
N PHE A 68 18.63 -5.62 -2.18
CA PHE A 68 19.77 -6.21 -2.88
C PHE A 68 20.49 -5.22 -3.80
N LEU A 69 19.74 -4.38 -4.52
CA LEU A 69 20.32 -3.38 -5.43
C LEU A 69 21.01 -2.26 -4.65
N GLU A 70 20.44 -1.85 -3.52
CA GLU A 70 21.05 -0.86 -2.61
C GLU A 70 22.38 -1.38 -2.06
N GLU A 71 22.40 -2.59 -1.51
CA GLU A 71 23.63 -3.24 -1.03
C GLU A 71 24.68 -3.41 -2.14
N SER A 72 24.26 -3.81 -3.34
CA SER A 72 25.18 -3.94 -4.49
C SER A 72 25.84 -2.61 -4.88
N LEU A 73 25.11 -1.50 -4.77
CA LEU A 73 25.63 -0.16 -5.06
C LEU A 73 26.54 0.36 -3.94
N GLU A 74 26.26 0.00 -2.69
CA GLU A 74 27.15 0.28 -1.55
C GLU A 74 28.49 -0.45 -1.70
N GLU A 75 28.46 -1.70 -2.18
CA GLU A 75 29.67 -2.51 -2.42
C GLU A 75 30.45 -2.03 -3.65
N ASN A 76 29.77 -1.68 -4.75
CA ASN A 76 30.41 -1.16 -5.97
C ASN A 76 29.51 -0.17 -6.72
N CYS A 77 29.87 1.11 -6.64
CA CYS A 77 29.13 2.20 -7.30
C CYS A 77 29.38 2.31 -8.82
N TYR A 78 30.33 1.54 -9.38
CA TYR A 78 30.63 1.51 -10.82
C TYR A 78 29.87 0.42 -11.58
N LEU A 79 28.94 -0.28 -10.92
CA LEU A 79 28.12 -1.30 -11.57
C LEU A 79 27.26 -0.70 -12.68
N THR A 80 27.37 -1.25 -13.88
CA THR A 80 26.50 -0.91 -15.00
C THR A 80 25.12 -1.55 -14.83
N LEU A 81 24.09 -0.97 -15.44
CA LEU A 81 22.73 -1.50 -15.39
C LEU A 81 22.62 -2.95 -15.89
N GLU A 82 23.41 -3.35 -16.89
CA GLU A 82 23.40 -4.72 -17.40
C GLU A 82 24.02 -5.72 -16.41
N GLN A 83 25.11 -5.33 -15.74
CA GLN A 83 25.68 -6.12 -14.65
C GLN A 83 24.69 -6.24 -13.49
N MET A 84 24.02 -5.16 -13.10
CA MET A 84 22.97 -5.19 -12.07
C MET A 84 21.81 -6.11 -12.45
N ARG A 85 21.35 -6.06 -13.72
CA ARG A 85 20.31 -6.96 -14.24
C ARG A 85 20.73 -8.42 -14.13
N ARG A 86 21.96 -8.74 -14.52
CA ARG A 86 22.54 -10.08 -14.41
C ARG A 86 22.56 -10.53 -12.95
N CYS A 87 23.16 -9.76 -12.04
CA CYS A 87 23.23 -10.08 -10.61
C CYS A 87 21.84 -10.31 -9.99
N CYS A 88 20.88 -9.44 -10.29
CA CYS A 88 19.51 -9.57 -9.78
C CYS A 88 18.77 -10.79 -10.36
N SER A 89 19.09 -11.22 -11.58
CA SER A 89 18.53 -12.44 -12.18
C SER A 89 19.10 -13.72 -11.55
N THR A 90 20.41 -13.74 -11.26
CA THR A 90 21.11 -14.93 -10.72
C THR A 90 20.83 -15.15 -9.23
N ALA A 91 20.74 -14.08 -8.44
CA ALA A 91 20.48 -14.14 -7.00
C ALA A 91 19.09 -14.68 -6.64
N LEU A 92 18.15 -14.71 -7.59
CA LEU A 92 16.80 -15.23 -7.39
C LEU A 92 16.66 -16.73 -7.71
N THR A 93 17.68 -17.33 -8.33
CA THR A 93 17.71 -18.74 -8.74
C THR A 93 18.70 -19.59 -7.95
N SER A 94 19.63 -18.98 -7.22
CA SER A 94 20.68 -19.66 -6.44
C SER A 94 20.62 -19.22 -4.97
N THR A 95 20.56 -20.18 -4.04
CA THR A 95 20.65 -19.95 -2.58
C THR A 95 22.04 -19.47 -2.16
N SER A 96 23.05 -19.64 -3.02
CA SER A 96 24.38 -19.07 -2.84
C SER A 96 24.38 -17.63 -3.38
N ARG A 97 24.78 -16.69 -2.52
CA ARG A 97 25.08 -15.30 -2.89
C ARG A 97 26.05 -15.36 -4.07
N PRO A 98 25.70 -14.83 -5.26
CA PRO A 98 26.69 -14.75 -6.33
C PRO A 98 27.78 -13.83 -5.77
N ARG A 99 28.98 -14.37 -5.56
CA ARG A 99 30.15 -13.52 -5.31
C ARG A 99 30.12 -12.46 -6.39
N LEU A 100 30.17 -11.18 -6.02
CA LEU A 100 30.22 -10.08 -6.98
C LEU A 100 31.10 -10.55 -8.12
N CYS A 101 30.54 -10.57 -9.32
CA CYS A 101 31.26 -10.93 -10.53
C CYS A 101 32.64 -10.30 -10.42
N GLU A 102 33.67 -11.14 -10.32
CA GLU A 102 35.05 -10.70 -10.28
C GLU A 102 35.27 -9.97 -11.61
N LEU A 103 35.21 -8.64 -11.55
CA LEU A 103 35.38 -7.77 -12.70
C LEU A 103 36.87 -7.46 -12.81
N THR A 104 37.55 -8.29 -13.60
CA THR A 104 38.46 -7.79 -14.63
C THR A 104 37.69 -7.51 -15.91
#